data_AF-A0A7U6QNC4-F1
#
_entry.id   AF-A0A7U6QNC4-F1
#
_cell.length_a   1.000
_cell.length_b   1.000
_cell.length_c   1.000
_cell.angle_alpha   90.00
_cell.angle_beta   90.00
_cell.angle_gamma   90.00
#
_symmetry.space_group_name_H-M   'P 1'
#
loop_
_entity.id
_entity.type
_entity.pdbx_description
1 polymer ?
#
loop_
_entity_poly.entity_id
_entity_poly.type
_entity_poly.pdbx_seq_one_letter_code
_entity_poly.pdbx_strand_id
1 'polypeptide(L)'
;MYLDEIGLKNISLESITSEGILLACASGAIASGLGYSIWYTAMPLLKTTQAAIVQLCVPVIATVLGVIFLSEQLTLNFLIASIVILGAVLVFMLNKKTV
;
A
#
# COMPACT_ATOMS: atom_id res chain seq x y z
N MET A 1 19.27 -28.34 14.01
CA MET A 1 18.50 -27.91 15.21
C MET A 1 17.92 -26.48 15.08
N TYR A 2 18.25 -25.68 14.05
CA TYR A 2 17.77 -24.29 13.89
C TYR A 2 16.69 -24.12 12.80
N LEU A 3 16.23 -25.20 12.16
CA LEU A 3 15.31 -25.13 11.01
C LEU A 3 13.85 -25.47 11.34
N ASP A 4 13.54 -25.79 12.60
CA ASP A 4 12.20 -26.19 13.04
C ASP A 4 11.36 -24.97 13.52
N GLU A 5 11.99 -23.83 13.86
CA GLU A 5 11.28 -22.60 14.28
C GLU A 5 10.66 -21.79 13.12
N ILE A 6 11.03 -22.10 11.87
CA ILE A 6 10.63 -21.30 10.70
C ILE A 6 9.30 -21.74 10.07
N GLY A 7 8.59 -22.72 10.65
CA GLY A 7 7.28 -23.19 10.15
C GLY A 7 7.29 -23.83 8.75
N LEU A 8 8.45 -23.89 8.08
CA LEU A 8 8.65 -24.41 6.71
C LEU A 8 8.31 -25.89 6.54
N LYS A 9 8.21 -26.64 7.65
CA LYS A 9 7.90 -28.08 7.66
C LYS A 9 6.41 -28.40 7.43
N ASN A 10 5.51 -27.41 7.58
CA ASN A 10 4.07 -27.56 7.36
C ASN A 10 3.60 -27.10 5.97
N ILE A 11 4.50 -26.62 5.11
CA ILE A 11 4.16 -26.29 3.72
C ILE A 11 4.19 -27.59 2.91
N SER A 12 3.12 -28.37 3.00
CA SER A 12 2.91 -29.51 2.11
C SER A 12 2.78 -28.98 0.68
N LEU A 13 3.82 -29.14 -0.14
CA LEU A 13 3.80 -28.75 -1.56
C LEU A 13 2.65 -29.40 -2.34
N GLU A 14 2.08 -30.50 -1.82
CA GLU A 14 0.85 -31.14 -2.29
C GLU A 14 -0.40 -30.24 -2.27
N SER A 15 -0.42 -29.20 -1.43
CA SER A 15 -1.56 -28.28 -1.30
C SER A 15 -1.53 -27.11 -2.30
N ILE A 16 -0.45 -26.96 -3.06
CA ILE A 16 -0.31 -25.88 -4.05
C ILE A 16 -1.05 -26.30 -5.33
N THR A 17 -2.18 -25.65 -5.59
CA THR A 17 -2.95 -25.87 -6.83
C THR A 17 -2.43 -24.96 -7.94
N SER A 18 -2.51 -25.43 -9.19
CA SER A 18 -2.16 -24.61 -10.37
C SER A 18 -2.99 -23.34 -10.47
N GLU A 19 -4.25 -23.39 -10.03
CA GLU A 19 -5.15 -22.24 -9.95
C GLU A 19 -4.67 -21.22 -8.91
N GLY A 20 -4.26 -21.66 -7.73
CA GLY A 20 -3.72 -20.78 -6.69
C GLY A 20 -2.45 -20.05 -7.14
N ILE A 21 -1.57 -20.73 -7.87
CA ILE A 21 -0.37 -20.11 -8.48
C ILE A 21 -0.79 -19.02 -9.47
N LEU A 22 -1.71 -19.33 -10.39
CA LEU A 22 -2.18 -18.38 -11.39
C LEU A 22 -2.81 -17.15 -10.75
N LEU A 23 -3.64 -17.34 -9.72
CA LEU A 23 -4.29 -16.25 -9.00
C LEU A 23 -3.29 -15.39 -8.23
N ALA A 24 -2.29 -16.00 -7.56
CA ALA A 24 -1.25 -15.27 -6.84
C ALA A 24 -0.38 -14.44 -7.80
N CYS A 25 0.02 -15.02 -8.93
CA CYS A 25 0.77 -14.31 -9.96
C CYS A 25 -0.06 -13.18 -10.58
N ALA A 26 -1.34 -13.43 -10.90
CA ALA A 26 -2.22 -12.43 -11.47
C ALA A 26 -2.45 -11.26 -10.51
N SER A 27 -2.73 -11.52 -9.22
CA SER A 27 -2.97 -10.45 -8.26
C SER A 27 -1.72 -9.61 -8.02
N GLY A 28 -0.55 -10.25 -7.90
CA GLY A 28 0.74 -9.57 -7.75
C GLY A 28 1.09 -8.74 -8.97
N ALA A 29 1.00 -9.33 -10.18
CA ALA A 29 1.31 -8.63 -11.43
C ALA A 29 0.38 -7.44 -11.68
N ILE A 30 -0.91 -7.58 -11.39
CA ILE A 30 -1.89 -6.48 -11.56
C ILE A 30 -1.63 -5.38 -10.53
N ALA A 31 -1.55 -5.72 -9.24
CA ALA A 31 -1.36 -4.73 -8.18
C ALA A 31 -0.04 -3.98 -8.33
N SER A 32 1.07 -4.70 -8.53
CA SER A 32 2.39 -4.08 -8.75
C SER A 32 2.45 -3.36 -10.09
N GLY A 33 1.96 -3.98 -11.17
CA GLY A 33 1.98 -3.39 -12.51
C GLY A 33 1.27 -2.04 -12.56
N LEU A 34 0.05 -1.96 -12.01
CA LEU A 34 -0.70 -0.71 -11.93
C LEU A 34 -0.01 0.32 -11.03
N GLY A 35 0.39 -0.08 -9.82
CA GLY A 35 1.03 0.81 -8.85
C GLY A 35 2.30 1.46 -9.40
N TYR A 36 3.21 0.65 -9.96
CA TYR A 36 4.45 1.14 -10.54
C TYR A 36 4.24 1.93 -11.84
N SER A 37 3.32 1.51 -12.70
CA SER A 37 3.03 2.24 -13.94
C SER A 37 2.54 3.66 -13.64
N ILE A 38 1.60 3.79 -12.70
CA ILE A 38 1.08 5.10 -12.28
C ILE A 38 2.19 5.92 -11.61
N TRP A 39 2.93 5.32 -10.67
CA TRP A 39 3.97 6.02 -9.92
C TRP A 39 5.08 6.53 -10.83
N TYR A 40 5.61 5.70 -11.72
CA TYR A 40 6.68 6.11 -12.64
C TYR A 40 6.22 7.08 -13.72
N THR A 41 4.93 7.09 -14.07
CA THR A 41 4.36 8.12 -14.94
C THR A 41 4.24 9.47 -14.21
N ALA A 42 3.83 9.46 -12.94
CA ALA A 42 3.63 10.67 -12.15
C ALA A 42 4.93 11.27 -11.60
N MET A 43 5.90 10.42 -11.21
CA MET A 43 7.14 10.82 -10.54
C MET A 43 7.94 11.91 -11.30
N PRO A 44 8.12 11.86 -12.63
CA PRO A 44 8.80 12.92 -13.39
C PRO A 44 8.07 14.27 -13.38
N LEU A 45 6.77 14.27 -13.09
CA LEU A 45 5.92 15.47 -13.08
C LEU A 45 5.85 16.13 -11.69
N LEU A 46 6.45 15.51 -10.66
CA LEU A 46 6.39 15.96 -9.28
C LEU A 46 7.76 16.46 -8.81
N LYS A 47 7.80 17.59 -8.07
CA LYS A 47 9.00 17.95 -7.30
C LYS A 47 9.24 16.91 -6.21
N THR A 48 10.50 16.69 -5.81
CA THR A 48 10.88 15.72 -4.76
C THR A 48 10.02 15.82 -3.51
N THR A 49 9.74 17.04 -3.03
CA THR A 49 8.89 17.24 -1.86
C THR A 49 7.42 16.86 -2.11
N GLN A 50 6.89 17.12 -3.31
CA GLN A 50 5.52 16.73 -3.67
C GLN A 50 5.38 15.22 -3.74
N ALA A 51 6.38 14.52 -4.29
CA ALA A 51 6.41 13.06 -4.32
C ALA A 51 6.35 12.46 -2.90
N ALA A 52 7.13 13.00 -1.96
CA ALA A 52 7.12 12.57 -0.56
C ALA A 52 5.75 12.77 0.12
N ILE A 53 5.06 13.87 -0.20
CA ILE A 53 3.74 14.17 0.36
C ILE A 53 2.67 13.23 -0.18
N VAL A 54 2.71 12.94 -1.49
CA VAL A 54 1.79 11.96 -2.11
C VAL A 54 1.97 10.58 -1.47
N GLN A 55 3.19 10.19 -1.08
CA GLN A 55 3.44 8.94 -0.37
C GLN A 55 2.76 8.86 1.00
N LEU A 56 2.57 10.00 1.69
CA LEU A 56 1.83 10.03 2.96
C LEU A 56 0.35 9.67 2.78
N CYS A 57 -0.21 9.86 1.59
CA CYS A 57 -1.60 9.48 1.29
C CYS A 57 -1.78 7.97 1.06
N VAL A 58 -0.72 7.23 0.73
CA VAL A 58 -0.77 5.78 0.43
C VAL A 58 -1.41 4.96 1.54
N PRO A 59 -1.01 5.05 2.81
CA PRO A 59 -1.63 4.27 3.89
C PRO A 59 -3.12 4.58 4.05
N VAL A 60 -3.52 5.85 3.91
CA VAL A 60 -4.93 6.26 4.02
C VAL A 60 -5.75 5.63 2.91
N ILE A 61 -5.27 5.70 1.66
CA ILE A 61 -5.94 5.09 0.50
C ILE A 61 -6.00 3.57 0.67
N ALA A 62 -4.89 2.94 1.08
CA ALA A 62 -4.82 1.49 1.26
C ALA A 62 -5.86 1.00 2.28
N THR A 63 -6.02 1.69 3.41
CA THR A 63 -7.04 1.32 4.39
C THR A 63 -8.45 1.60 3.93
N VAL A 64 -8.72 2.69 3.22
CA VAL A 64 -10.06 2.91 2.64
C VAL A 64 -10.42 1.78 1.68
N LEU A 65 -9.49 1.38 0.82
CA LEU A 65 -9.67 0.23 -0.07
C LEU A 65 -9.81 -1.08 0.71
N GLY A 66 -9.02 -1.30 1.76
CA GLY A 66 -9.14 -2.47 2.64
C GLY A 66 -10.50 -2.57 3.34
N VAL A 67 -11.06 -1.46 3.80
CA VAL A 67 -12.39 -1.42 4.41
C VAL A 67 -13.47 -1.74 3.37
N ILE A 68 -13.38 -1.18 2.16
CA ILE A 68 -14.37 -1.38 1.10
C ILE A 68 -14.32 -2.81 0.55
N PHE A 69 -13.13 -3.31 0.22
CA PHE A 69 -12.95 -4.58 -0.50
C PHE A 69 -12.71 -5.78 0.41
N LEU A 70 -12.04 -5.59 1.55
CA LEU A 70 -11.68 -6.66 2.49
C LEU A 70 -12.54 -6.61 3.77
N SER A 71 -13.45 -5.65 3.92
CA SER A 71 -14.28 -5.46 5.12
C SER A 71 -13.44 -5.34 6.41
N GLU A 72 -12.26 -4.74 6.33
CA GLU A 72 -11.42 -4.50 7.50
C GLU A 72 -12.09 -3.55 8.50
N GLN A 73 -11.87 -3.79 9.78
CA GLN A 73 -12.41 -2.95 10.85
C GLN A 73 -11.60 -1.66 10.98
N LEU A 74 -12.29 -0.53 10.86
CA LEU A 74 -11.70 0.79 11.13
C LEU A 74 -11.47 0.97 12.63
N THR A 75 -10.20 1.09 13.02
CA THR A 75 -9.84 1.45 14.39
C THR A 75 -9.85 2.96 14.56
N LEU A 76 -10.19 3.42 15.77
CA LEU A 76 -10.14 4.86 16.11
C LEU A 76 -8.73 5.43 15.96
N ASN A 77 -7.70 4.66 16.31
CA ASN A 77 -6.30 5.05 16.14
C ASN A 77 -5.98 5.35 14.68
N PHE A 78 -6.45 4.52 13.74
CA PHE A 78 -6.23 4.74 12.32
C PHE A 78 -6.98 5.97 11.81
N LEU A 79 -8.20 6.21 12.30
CA LEU A 79 -8.98 7.39 11.95
C LEU A 79 -8.26 8.67 12.38
N ILE A 80 -7.78 8.72 13.63
CA ILE A 80 -7.02 9.87 14.16
C ILE A 80 -5.72 10.06 13.37
N ALA A 81 -4.96 8.98 13.13
CA ALA A 81 -3.73 9.04 12.35
C ALA A 81 -3.99 9.56 10.92
N SER A 82 -5.04 9.10 10.26
CA SER A 82 -5.44 9.56 8.93
C SER A 82 -5.77 11.04 8.90
N ILE A 83 -6.52 11.53 9.89
CA ILE A 83 -6.83 12.96 10.02
C ILE A 83 -5.55 13.78 10.21
N VAL A 84 -4.62 13.33 11.06
CA VAL A 84 -3.34 14.02 11.29
C VAL A 84 -2.49 14.05 10.03
N ILE A 85 -2.38 12.93 9.31
CA ILE A 85 -1.62 12.84 8.06
C ILE A 85 -2.21 13.75 6.99
N LEU A 86 -3.52 13.65 6.73
CA LEU A 86 -4.20 14.48 5.73
C LEU A 86 -4.16 15.97 6.12
N GLY A 87 -4.27 16.28 7.41
CA GLY A 87 -4.12 17.64 7.93
C GLY A 87 -2.73 18.21 7.67
N ALA A 88 -1.67 17.43 7.92
CA ALA A 88 -0.30 17.84 7.62
C ALA A 88 -0.06 18.05 6.11
N VAL A 89 -0.59 17.15 5.26
CA VAL A 89 -0.56 17.26 3.80
C VAL A 89 -1.24 18.55 3.35
N LEU A 90 -2.43 18.85 3.88
CA LEU A 90 -3.18 20.07 3.56
C LEU A 90 -2.41 21.33 3.95
N VAL A 91 -1.90 21.41 5.19
CA VAL A 91 -1.11 22.56 5.66
C VAL A 91 0.12 22.75 4.79
N PHE A 92 0.83 21.68 4.43
CA PHE A 92 1.97 21.77 3.55
C PHE A 92 1.59 22.32 2.17
N MET A 93 0.50 21.81 1.57
CA MET A 93 0.05 22.28 0.26
C MET A 93 -0.32 23.76 0.28
N LEU A 94 -0.94 24.25 1.36
CA LEU A 94 -1.28 25.66 1.55
C LEU A 94 -0.06 26.54 1.80
N ASN A 95 1.01 26.01 2.40
CA ASN A 95 2.25 26.75 2.67
C ASN A 95 3.14 26.93 1.43
N LYS A 96 2.77 26.35 0.28
CA LYS A 96 3.56 26.48 -0.95
C LYS A 96 3.59 27.95 -1.39
N LYS A 97 4.60 28.70 -0.93
CA LYS A 97 4.98 29.98 -1.53
C LYS A 97 5.37 29.70 -2.98
N THR A 98 4.58 30.22 -3.91
CA THR A 98 5.05 30.56 -5.26
C THR A 98 6.22 31.52 -5.10
N VAL A 99 7.43 30.96 -5.13
CA VAL A 99 8.64 31.69 -5.51
C VAL A 99 8.70 31.69 -7.02
#